data_AF-A0A077FLK5-F1
#
_entry.id   AF-A0A077FLK5-F1
#
_cell.length_a   1.000
_cell.length_b   1.000
_cell.length_c   1.000
_cell.angle_alpha   90.00
_cell.angle_beta   90.00
_cell.angle_gamma   90.00
#
_symmetry.space_group_name_H-M   'P 1'
#
loop_
_entity.id
_entity.type
_entity.pdbx_description
1 polymer ?
#
loop_
_entity_poly.entity_id
_entity_poly.type
_entity_poly.pdbx_seq_one_letter_code
_entity_poly.pdbx_strand_id
1 'polypeptide(L)' 'MGFSFSHLVVLLLVILIVFGAGKLPKVMGDLGRGIKNFRDGIKGEDNSDKKLTHDYDKNNLE' A
#
# COMPACT_ATOMS: atom_id res chain seq x y z
N MET A 1 -18.61 19.93 -18.95
CA MET A 1 -17.49 20.32 -18.07
C MET A 1 -17.39 19.24 -17.00
N GLY A 2 -16.72 18.14 -17.35
CA GLY A 2 -16.64 16.96 -16.48
C GLY A 2 -15.77 17.25 -15.25
N PHE A 3 -15.95 16.44 -14.21
CA PHE A 3 -15.09 16.40 -13.03
C PHE A 3 -13.63 16.22 -13.44
N SER A 4 -12.97 17.33 -13.72
CA SER A 4 -11.57 17.36 -14.11
C SER A 4 -10.71 17.02 -12.91
N PHE A 5 -9.56 16.39 -13.14
CA PHE A 5 -8.58 16.00 -12.13
C PHE A 5 -8.27 17.13 -11.13
N SER A 6 -8.33 18.39 -11.57
CA SER A 6 -8.20 19.58 -10.72
C SER A 6 -9.14 19.59 -9.50
N HIS A 7 -10.40 19.12 -9.63
CA HIS A 7 -11.35 19.09 -8.52
C HIS A 7 -10.94 18.06 -7.45
N LEU A 8 -10.43 16.89 -7.87
CA LEU A 8 -9.95 15.87 -6.95
C LEU A 8 -8.72 16.36 -6.16
N VAL A 9 -7.82 17.09 -6.81
CA VAL A 9 -6.64 17.68 -6.15
C VAL A 9 -7.06 18.70 -5.09
N VAL A 10 -8.03 19.58 -5.39
CA VAL A 10 -8.55 20.56 -4.43
C VAL A 10 -9.22 19.87 -3.24
N LEU A 11 -10.03 18.83 -3.49
CA LEU A 11 -10.69 18.07 -2.43
C LEU A 11 -9.67 17.36 -1.52
N LEU A 12 -8.64 16.76 -2.11
CA LEU A 12 -7.55 16.11 -1.38
C LEU A 12 -6.82 17.12 -0.48
N LEU A 13 -6.58 18.33 -0.98
CA LEU A 13 -5.94 19.39 -0.20
C LEU A 13 -6.79 19.77 1.03
N VAL A 14 -8.11 19.91 0.88
CA VAL A 14 -9.03 20.20 1.99
C VAL A 14 -8.99 19.09 3.05
N ILE A 15 -9.04 17.83 2.62
CA ILE A 15 -8.93 16.67 3.53
C ILE A 15 -7.57 16.69 4.25
N LEU A 16 -6.48 17.02 3.55
CA LEU A 16 -5.15 17.07 4.15
C LEU A 16 -5.04 18.18 5.22
N ILE A 17 -5.72 19.30 5.04
CA ILE A 17 -5.76 20.39 6.04
C ILE A 17 -6.55 19.96 7.28
N VAL A 18 -7.72 19.33 7.10
CA VAL A 18 -8.58 18.90 8.22
C VAL A 18 -7.94 17.77 9.02
N PHE A 19 -7.37 16.77 8.33
CA PHE A 19 -6.77 15.60 8.99
C PHE A 19 -5.29 15.80 9.35
N GLY A 20 -4.59 16.71 8.67
CA GLY A 20 -3.16 16.94 8.81
C GLY A 20 -2.30 15.91 8.06
N ALA A 21 -1.12 16.34 7.57
CA ALA A 21 -0.19 15.49 6.83
C ALA A 21 0.38 14.30 7.61
N GLY A 22 0.30 14.31 8.95
CA GLY A 22 0.78 13.22 9.80
C GLY A 22 -0.23 12.11 10.06
N LYS A 23 -1.54 12.40 10.03
CA LYS A 23 -2.57 11.40 10.34
C LYS A 23 -2.97 10.58 9.13
N LEU A 24 -2.96 11.17 7.93
CA LEU A 24 -3.31 10.48 6.69
C LEU A 24 -2.39 9.27 6.40
N PRO A 25 -1.04 9.38 6.49
CA PRO A 25 -0.14 8.25 6.26
C PRO A 25 -0.26 7.16 7.33
N LYS A 26 -0.53 7.54 8.59
CA LYS A 26 -0.70 6.60 9.70
C LYS A 26 -1.94 5.73 9.47
N VAL A 27 -3.08 6.36 9.17
CA VAL A 27 -4.34 5.67 8.88
C VAL A 27 -4.25 4.86 7.59
N MET A 28 -3.68 5.41 6.51
CA MET A 28 -3.44 4.65 5.28
C MET A 28 -2.50 3.46 5.49
N GLY A 29 -1.50 3.57 6.36
CA GLY A 29 -0.61 2.47 6.71
C GLY A 29 -1.34 1.32 7.41
N ASP A 30 -2.25 1.64 8.33
CA ASP A 30 -3.07 0.64 9.03
C ASP A 30 -4.09 -0.01 8.10
N LEU A 31 -4.77 0.79 7.27
CA LEU A 31 -5.71 0.31 6.24
C LEU A 31 -5.00 -0.53 5.18
N GLY A 32 -3.84 -0.08 4.70
CA GLY A 32 -3.05 -0.77 3.68
C GLY A 32 -2.53 -2.12 4.16
N ARG A 33 -2.13 -2.23 5.43
CA ARG A 33 -1.78 -3.51 6.05
C ARG A 33 -2.99 -4.45 6.14
N GLY A 34 -4.16 -3.94 6.51
CA GLY A 34 -5.41 -4.72 6.53
C GLY A 34 -5.80 -5.24 5.14
N ILE A 35 -5.77 -4.37 4.13
CA ILE A 35 -6.07 -4.73 2.73
C ILE A 35 -5.03 -5.71 2.18
N LYS A 36 -3.74 -5.54 2.52
CA LYS A 36 -2.68 -6.49 2.12
C LYS A 36 -2.94 -7.87 2.72
N ASN A 37 -3.19 -7.96 4.02
CA ASN A 37 -3.46 -9.23 4.69
C ASN A 37 -4.76 -9.88 4.17
N PHE A 38 -5.77 -9.08 3.86
CA PHE A 38 -7.02 -9.55 3.25
C PHE A 38 -6.79 -10.09 1.83
N ARG A 39 -6.01 -9.37 1.02
CA ARG A 39 -5.61 -9.80 -0.33
C ARG A 39 -4.75 -11.06 -0.28
N ASP A 40 -3.80 -11.14 0.65
CA ASP A 40 -2.92 -12.28 0.83
C ASP A 40 -3.71 -13.50 1.34
N GLY A 41 -4.71 -13.30 2.20
CA GLY A 41 -5.63 -14.35 2.66
C GLY A 41 -6.52 -14.90 1.55
N ILE A 42 -7.10 -14.04 0.71
CA ILE A 42 -7.90 -14.47 -0.45
C ILE A 42 -7.02 -15.13 -1.53
N LYS A 43 -5.80 -14.63 -1.73
CA LYS A 43 -4.83 -15.24 -2.66
C LYS A 43 -4.20 -16.53 -2.14
N GLY A 44 -4.21 -16.76 -0.83
CA GLY A 44 -3.70 -17.96 -0.18
C GLY A 44 -4.44 -19.23 -0.59
N GLU A 45 -5.66 -19.11 -1.13
CA GLU A 45 -6.41 -20.21 -1.72
C GLU A 45 -5.91 -20.56 -3.14
N ASP A 46 -5.09 -19.71 -3.77
CA ASP A 46 -4.71 -19.83 -5.19
C ASP A 46 -3.20 -19.78 -5.46
N ASN A 47 -2.34 -19.26 -4.58
CA ASN A 47 -0.90 -19.09 -4.84
C ASN A 47 -0.06 -19.06 -3.54
N SER A 48 0.38 -20.23 -3.07
CA SER A 48 1.34 -20.39 -1.98
C SER A 48 2.80 -20.24 -2.44
N ASP A 49 3.15 -19.23 -3.25
CA ASP A 49 4.48 -19.20 -3.87
C ASP A 49 5.10 -17.80 -4.02
N LYS A 50 5.20 -16.97 -2.97
CA LYS A 50 6.04 -15.75 -3.03
C LYS A 50 6.61 -15.31 -1.68
N LYS A 51 7.36 -16.17 -0.98
CA LYS A 51 8.18 -15.72 0.15
C LYS A 51 9.51 -16.46 0.37
N LEU A 52 10.10 -17.06 -0.65
CA LEU A 52 11.37 -17.81 -0.52
C LEU A 52 12.36 -17.64 -1.69
N THR A 53 12.48 -16.47 -2.32
CA THR A 53 13.62 -16.27 -3.25
C THR A 53 14.00 -14.81 -3.43
N HIS A 54 14.67 -14.23 -2.42
CA HIS A 54 15.62 -13.15 -2.69
C HIS A 54 16.63 -13.04 -1.53
N ASP A 55 17.23 -14.17 -1.15
CA ASP A 55 18.51 -14.15 -0.44
C ASP A 55 19.53 -14.75 -1.42
N TYR A 56 20.35 -13.85 -1.95
CA TYR A 56 21.36 -14.09 -2.97
C TYR A 56 22.54 -14.77 -2.26
N ASP A 57 22.57 -16.10 -2.28
CA ASP A 57 23.70 -16.93 -1.86
C ASP A 57 24.96 -16.49 -2.62
N LYS A 58 25.77 -15.66 -1.96
CA LYS A 58 27.09 -15.20 -2.40
C LYS A 58 28.05 -15.33 -1.22
N ASN A 59 28.36 -16.56 -0.80
CA ASN A 59 29.43 -16.81 0.18
C ASN A 59 30.06 -18.21 0.05
N ASN A 60 30.04 -18.87 -1.12
CA ASN A 60 30.62 -20.22 -1.19
C ASN A 60 31.28 -20.59 -2.53
N LEU A 61 32.29 -19.80 -2.94
CA LEU A 61 33.17 -20.11 -4.06
C LEU A 61 34.64 -19.77 -3.72
N GLU A 62 35.05 -20.12 -2.50
CA GLU A 62 36.47 -20.33 -2.15
C GLU A 62 36.77 -21.83 -2.02
#